data_AF-A0A8W8KSL1-F1
#
_entry.id   AF-A0A8W8KSL1-F1
#
_cell.length_a   1.000
_cell.length_b   1.000
_cell.length_c   1.000
_cell.angle_alpha   90.00
_cell.angle_beta   90.00
_cell.angle_gamma   90.00
#
_symmetry.space_group_name_H-M   'P 1'
#
loop_
_entity.id
_entity.type
_entity.pdbx_description
1 polymer ?
#
loop_
_entity_poly.entity_id
_entity_poly.type
_entity_poly.pdbx_seq_one_letter_code
_entity_poly.pdbx_strand_id
1 'polypeptide(L)'
;EKSLRLSHRVGKHTKKRQKKLDRALQALKKHKKKKKTAEVFNNSALHLLHDPQDMCEKLFSQLEKTTERFEVKLMMMDLASRLIGIHQLSVMNFYPFVQRFLQPHQREVTKILLFAAQSSHELVPPDVIEGVLRTISNNFITDRNAGEVMAVGMNAVKEICARCPLAMSADLLGDLVQYKSHKDKGVMMSARALLQLYRKLNPDLLNRKDKGRPTEAMAETEPLVYGGQVAKDFIPGAEILPEEAEPKEEKEKNDWESCSDESDEEGEWIDVHHSSDEEAKEDEPQISKEERLKKAQTVSSNRILTAEEFEQIQKRQALKEVEGRHGKRKREGGQEEEGGGLLTLSTIENVHKKRAHDKESRLSTVMAGREGREKFGKNHEKMNPHASSTNKDKRRNKAFMMIKHKVQRKKIKRSFRDKQIALRNSLLKRQKAKR
;
A
#
# COMPACT_ATOMS: atom_id res chain seq x y z
N GLU A 1 15.17 5.47 -9.57
CA GLU A 1 14.06 6.16 -10.29
C GLU A 1 14.31 6.29 -11.78
N LYS A 2 15.49 6.80 -12.19
CA LYS A 2 15.89 6.92 -13.60
C LYS A 2 15.80 5.58 -14.36
N SER A 3 16.30 4.49 -13.77
CA SER A 3 16.25 3.14 -14.36
C SER A 3 14.83 2.61 -14.63
N LEU A 4 13.88 2.80 -13.69
CA LEU A 4 12.48 2.39 -13.88
C LEU A 4 11.79 3.17 -14.99
N ARG A 5 12.09 4.47 -15.10
CA ARG A 5 11.58 5.32 -16.19
C ARG A 5 12.19 4.92 -17.53
N LEU A 6 13.47 4.56 -17.55
CA LEU A 6 14.17 4.06 -18.73
C LEU A 6 13.58 2.72 -19.19
N SER A 7 13.40 1.76 -18.29
CA SER A 7 12.75 0.46 -18.60
C SER A 7 11.37 0.66 -19.23
N HIS A 8 10.54 1.56 -18.67
CA HIS A 8 9.24 1.88 -19.25
C HIS A 8 9.32 2.54 -20.64
N ARG A 9 10.39 3.32 -20.92
CA ARG A 9 10.62 3.97 -22.22
C ARG A 9 10.88 2.94 -23.33
N VAL A 10 11.58 1.86 -23.02
CA VAL A 10 12.08 0.86 -24.00
C VAL A 10 10.98 -0.09 -24.54
N GLY A 11 9.74 -0.03 -24.06
CA GLY A 11 8.68 -0.85 -24.69
C GLY A 11 7.31 -0.20 -24.74
N LYS A 12 6.32 -1.00 -25.13
CA LYS A 12 4.96 -0.50 -25.47
C LYS A 12 4.37 0.38 -24.36
N HIS A 13 3.96 1.58 -24.75
CA HIS A 13 3.32 2.55 -23.86
C HIS A 13 1.85 2.18 -23.64
N THR A 14 1.60 1.33 -22.63
CA THR A 14 0.24 0.95 -22.23
C THR A 14 -0.15 1.64 -20.92
N LYS A 15 -1.46 1.94 -20.77
CA LYS A 15 -2.01 2.47 -19.51
C LYS A 15 -1.82 1.54 -18.31
N LYS A 16 -1.65 0.23 -18.55
CA LYS A 16 -1.37 -0.78 -17.51
C LYS A 16 0.06 -0.63 -17.00
N ARG A 17 1.03 -0.53 -17.94
CA ARG A 17 2.45 -0.37 -17.63
C ARG A 17 2.77 0.96 -16.95
N GLN A 18 2.15 2.04 -17.42
CA GLN A 18 2.27 3.35 -16.76
C GLN A 18 1.81 3.30 -15.30
N LYS A 19 0.67 2.65 -15.01
CA LYS A 19 0.20 2.44 -13.63
C LYS A 19 1.13 1.54 -12.81
N LYS A 20 1.78 0.54 -13.41
CA LYS A 20 2.77 -0.31 -12.72
C LYS A 20 3.99 0.54 -12.34
N LEU A 21 4.48 1.38 -13.25
CA LEU A 21 5.56 2.33 -12.99
C LEU A 21 5.17 3.30 -11.87
N ASP A 22 4.01 3.95 -11.93
CA ASP A 22 3.59 4.93 -10.91
C ASP A 22 3.54 4.29 -9.51
N ARG A 23 3.06 3.04 -9.43
CA ARG A 23 3.03 2.27 -8.18
C ARG A 23 4.42 1.91 -7.68
N ALA A 24 5.32 1.47 -8.56
CA ALA A 24 6.71 1.16 -8.22
C ALA A 24 7.45 2.42 -7.73
N LEU A 25 7.25 3.57 -8.39
CA LEU A 25 7.80 4.85 -7.93
C LEU A 25 7.22 5.28 -6.58
N GLN A 26 5.92 5.08 -6.34
CA GLN A 26 5.30 5.36 -5.04
C GLN A 26 5.84 4.44 -3.93
N ALA A 27 6.04 3.15 -4.21
CA ALA A 27 6.65 2.21 -3.27
C ALA A 27 8.09 2.62 -2.93
N LEU A 28 8.90 2.97 -3.93
CA LEU A 28 10.25 3.49 -3.73
C LEU A 28 10.27 4.79 -2.92
N LYS A 29 9.36 5.73 -3.21
CA LYS A 29 9.24 6.97 -2.41
C LYS A 29 8.89 6.66 -0.96
N LYS A 30 8.00 5.69 -0.70
CA LYS A 30 7.67 5.25 0.67
C LYS A 30 8.88 4.63 1.38
N HIS A 31 9.63 3.76 0.71
CA HIS A 31 10.87 3.19 1.24
C HIS A 31 11.94 4.25 1.55
N LYS A 32 12.17 5.19 0.64
CA LYS A 32 13.07 6.33 0.87
C LYS A 32 12.63 7.19 2.05
N LYS A 33 11.32 7.42 2.21
CA LYS A 33 10.76 8.17 3.35
C LYS A 33 11.01 7.44 4.67
N LYS A 34 10.72 6.14 4.74
CA LYS A 34 10.98 5.31 5.92
C LYS A 34 12.45 5.31 6.35
N LYS A 35 13.38 5.37 5.40
CA LYS A 35 14.82 5.48 5.72
C LYS A 35 15.21 6.87 6.25
N LYS A 36 14.51 7.92 5.82
CA LYS A 36 14.77 9.30 6.25
C LYS A 36 14.12 9.65 7.57
N THR A 37 13.05 8.95 7.96
CA THR A 37 12.47 9.07 9.29
C THR A 37 13.42 8.42 10.28
N ALA A 38 14.40 9.18 10.74
CA ALA A 38 15.09 8.87 11.99
C ALA A 38 14.03 8.86 13.10
N GLU A 39 14.21 7.98 14.09
CA GLU A 39 13.41 8.03 15.30
C GLU A 39 13.61 9.41 15.91
N VAL A 40 12.57 10.24 15.82
CA VAL A 40 12.57 11.57 16.42
C VAL A 40 12.44 11.34 17.92
N PHE A 41 13.56 11.08 18.57
CA PHE A 41 13.70 11.16 20.01
C PHE A 41 13.61 12.64 20.36
N ASN A 42 12.39 13.16 20.43
CA ASN A 42 12.13 14.49 20.95
C ASN A 42 12.49 14.49 22.44
N ASN A 43 13.79 14.56 22.80
CA ASN A 43 14.37 14.68 24.15
C ASN A 43 13.38 14.40 25.28
N SER A 44 12.79 13.20 25.27
CA SER A 44 11.67 12.91 26.14
C SER A 44 12.30 12.43 27.41
N ALA A 45 12.09 13.16 28.51
CA ALA A 45 12.59 12.81 29.83
C ALA A 45 12.29 11.35 30.20
N LEU A 46 11.23 10.77 29.61
CA LEU A 46 10.87 9.36 29.71
C LEU A 46 12.00 8.41 29.30
N HIS A 47 12.80 8.70 28.26
CA HIS A 47 13.91 7.84 27.84
C HIS A 47 15.11 7.88 28.79
N LEU A 48 15.24 8.95 29.61
CA LEU A 48 16.35 9.15 30.52
C LEU A 48 16.04 8.70 31.96
N LEU A 49 14.97 7.92 32.16
CA LEU A 49 14.61 7.39 33.46
C LEU A 49 15.59 6.29 33.89
N HIS A 50 16.06 6.35 35.13
CA HIS A 50 17.00 5.38 35.70
C HIS A 50 16.36 4.01 35.92
N ASP A 51 15.12 3.97 36.44
CA ASP A 51 14.36 2.74 36.64
C ASP A 51 12.89 2.95 36.24
N PRO A 52 12.56 2.72 34.95
CA PRO A 52 11.21 2.94 34.43
C PRO A 52 10.20 1.89 34.92
N GLN A 53 10.66 0.66 35.25
CA GLN A 53 9.79 -0.42 35.72
C GLN A 53 9.23 -0.08 37.11
N ASP A 54 10.13 0.19 38.07
CA ASP A 54 9.75 0.56 39.44
C ASP A 54 8.86 1.81 39.46
N MET A 55 9.19 2.80 38.64
CA MET A 55 8.40 4.03 38.53
C MET A 55 6.97 3.73 38.07
N CYS A 56 6.83 2.86 37.06
CA CYS A 56 5.52 2.48 36.53
C CYS A 56 4.69 1.68 37.54
N GLU A 57 5.31 0.75 38.28
CA GLU A 57 4.62 -0.03 39.30
C GLU A 57 4.16 0.83 40.48
N LYS A 58 5.03 1.75 40.95
CA LYS A 58 4.67 2.73 42.01
C LYS A 58 3.53 3.64 41.54
N LEU A 59 3.60 4.14 40.31
CA LEU A 59 2.54 4.95 39.71
C LEU A 59 1.23 4.18 39.59
N PHE A 60 1.27 2.91 39.20
CA PHE A 60 0.08 2.07 39.09
C PHE A 60 -0.53 1.76 40.47
N SER A 61 0.30 1.48 41.49
CA SER A 61 -0.18 1.30 42.86
C SER A 61 -0.84 2.56 43.41
N GLN A 62 -0.32 3.74 43.06
CA GLN A 62 -0.97 5.01 43.38
C GLN A 62 -2.31 5.15 42.64
N LEU A 63 -2.35 4.86 41.34
CA LEU A 63 -3.54 4.91 40.50
C LEU A 63 -4.68 4.05 41.06
N GLU A 64 -4.39 2.83 41.51
CA GLU A 64 -5.39 1.93 42.12
C GLU A 64 -6.00 2.52 43.40
N LYS A 65 -5.18 3.17 44.23
CA LYS A 65 -5.59 3.75 45.52
C LYS A 65 -6.25 5.11 45.36
N THR A 66 -5.96 5.85 44.30
CA THR A 66 -6.49 7.21 44.11
C THR A 66 -8.02 7.21 44.03
N THR A 67 -8.64 8.09 44.81
CA THR A 67 -10.09 8.40 44.75
C THR A 67 -10.37 9.72 44.02
N GLU A 68 -9.34 10.29 43.41
CA GLU A 68 -9.42 11.58 42.73
C GLU A 68 -10.34 11.57 41.50
N ARG A 69 -10.56 12.77 40.97
CA ARG A 69 -11.35 13.00 39.74
C ARG A 69 -10.80 12.15 38.60
N PHE A 70 -11.71 11.70 37.74
CA PHE A 70 -11.38 10.82 36.62
C PHE A 70 -10.33 11.40 35.67
N GLU A 71 -10.28 12.73 35.51
CA GLU A 71 -9.26 13.41 34.70
C GLU A 71 -7.83 13.17 35.20
N VAL A 72 -7.63 13.14 36.52
CA VAL A 72 -6.31 12.85 37.11
C VAL A 72 -5.94 11.40 36.88
N LYS A 73 -6.89 10.47 37.06
CA LYS A 73 -6.69 9.06 36.73
C LYS A 73 -6.30 8.88 35.26
N LEU A 74 -6.94 9.63 34.37
CA LEU A 74 -6.65 9.60 32.94
C LEU A 74 -5.22 10.08 32.63
N MET A 75 -4.75 11.15 33.29
CA MET A 75 -3.36 11.61 33.16
C MET A 75 -2.34 10.60 33.70
N MET A 76 -2.62 9.97 34.84
CA MET A 76 -1.77 8.92 35.39
C MET A 76 -1.73 7.68 34.48
N MET A 77 -2.87 7.29 33.90
CA MET A 77 -2.95 6.21 32.91
C MET A 77 -2.19 6.55 31.62
N ASP A 78 -2.26 7.79 31.13
CA ASP A 78 -1.49 8.25 29.97
C ASP A 78 0.01 8.06 30.23
N LEU A 79 0.52 8.56 31.35
CA LEU A 79 1.93 8.43 31.72
C LEU A 79 2.35 6.96 31.85
N ALA A 80 1.56 6.13 32.55
CA ALA A 80 1.83 4.70 32.68
C ALA A 80 1.87 4.00 31.32
N SER A 81 0.90 4.27 30.44
CA SER A 81 0.83 3.63 29.12
C SER A 81 2.01 4.01 28.20
N ARG A 82 2.50 5.25 28.29
CA ARG A 82 3.68 5.71 27.57
C ARG A 82 4.96 5.05 28.09
N LEU A 83 5.12 4.92 29.41
CA LEU A 83 6.25 4.23 30.01
C LEU A 83 6.31 2.76 29.56
N ILE A 84 5.16 2.07 29.63
CA ILE A 84 5.04 0.68 29.19
C ILE A 84 5.42 0.53 27.71
N GLY A 85 4.89 1.39 26.84
CA GLY A 85 5.14 1.29 25.40
C GLY A 85 6.58 1.64 24.99
N ILE A 86 7.20 2.64 25.63
CA ILE A 86 8.55 3.10 25.29
C ILE A 86 9.61 2.11 25.77
N HIS A 87 9.52 1.68 27.03
CA HIS A 87 10.51 0.82 27.67
C HIS A 87 10.16 -0.67 27.61
N GLN A 88 9.05 -1.03 26.95
CA GLN A 88 8.57 -2.41 26.84
C GLN A 88 8.43 -3.10 28.21
N LEU A 89 7.75 -2.41 29.14
CA LEU A 89 7.61 -2.83 30.54
C LEU A 89 6.54 -3.91 30.71
N SER A 90 6.80 -4.90 31.55
CA SER A 90 5.84 -5.98 31.84
C SER A 90 4.95 -5.64 33.05
N VAL A 91 3.91 -4.82 32.87
CA VAL A 91 2.92 -4.49 33.92
C VAL A 91 1.56 -5.09 33.58
N MET A 92 1.37 -6.38 33.93
CA MET A 92 0.18 -7.14 33.49
C MET A 92 -1.13 -6.68 34.14
N ASN A 93 -1.07 -6.18 35.38
CA ASN A 93 -2.25 -5.71 36.12
C ASN A 93 -2.88 -4.45 35.49
N PHE A 94 -2.12 -3.73 34.65
CA PHE A 94 -2.61 -2.57 33.93
C PHE A 94 -3.75 -2.92 32.96
N TYR A 95 -3.68 -4.06 32.26
CA TYR A 95 -4.67 -4.39 31.24
C TYR A 95 -6.07 -4.71 31.81
N PRO A 96 -6.22 -5.56 32.84
CA PRO A 96 -7.51 -5.73 33.52
C PRO A 96 -8.07 -4.42 34.09
N PHE A 97 -7.19 -3.54 34.60
CA PHE A 97 -7.60 -2.23 35.09
C PHE A 97 -8.19 -1.37 33.96
N VAL A 98 -7.52 -1.30 32.80
CA VAL A 98 -8.02 -0.58 31.62
C VAL A 98 -9.32 -1.18 31.10
N GLN A 99 -9.45 -2.52 31.08
CA GLN A 99 -10.65 -3.22 30.60
C GLN A 99 -11.93 -2.75 31.31
N ARG A 100 -11.86 -2.43 32.61
CA ARG A 100 -13.01 -1.89 33.37
C ARG A 100 -13.58 -0.61 32.77
N PHE A 101 -12.74 0.21 32.14
CA PHE A 101 -13.12 1.50 31.57
C PHE A 101 -13.40 1.46 30.06
N LEU A 102 -13.29 0.29 29.41
CA LEU A 102 -13.57 0.09 28.00
C LEU A 102 -15.07 -0.06 27.71
N GLN A 103 -15.85 0.97 28.06
CA GLN A 103 -17.27 1.08 27.76
C GLN A 103 -17.53 2.32 26.87
N PRO A 104 -18.37 2.23 25.83
CA PRO A 104 -18.63 3.36 24.92
C PRO A 104 -19.23 4.60 25.59
N HIS A 105 -19.96 4.42 26.70
CA HIS A 105 -20.60 5.51 27.44
C HIS A 105 -19.63 6.27 28.35
N GLN A 106 -18.44 5.70 28.62
CA GLN A 106 -17.46 6.33 29.50
C GLN A 106 -17.00 7.68 28.93
N ARG A 107 -16.51 8.58 29.78
CA ARG A 107 -15.98 9.88 29.32
C ARG A 107 -14.58 9.68 28.72
N GLU A 108 -14.31 10.36 27.61
CA GLU A 108 -13.01 10.34 26.92
C GLU A 108 -12.47 8.93 26.60
N VAL A 109 -13.35 8.00 26.23
CA VAL A 109 -13.01 6.60 25.92
C VAL A 109 -11.96 6.47 24.83
N THR A 110 -11.91 7.43 23.89
CA THR A 110 -10.91 7.46 22.81
C THR A 110 -9.49 7.54 23.36
N LYS A 111 -9.28 8.27 24.48
CA LYS A 111 -7.98 8.33 25.18
C LYS A 111 -7.66 7.02 25.87
N ILE A 112 -8.64 6.35 26.46
CA ILE A 112 -8.45 5.06 27.12
C ILE A 112 -8.06 3.97 26.09
N LEU A 113 -8.72 3.97 24.92
CA LEU A 113 -8.35 3.11 23.80
C LEU A 113 -6.94 3.42 23.28
N LEU A 114 -6.53 4.70 23.30
CA LEU A 114 -5.16 5.10 22.98
C LEU A 114 -4.16 4.49 23.96
N PHE A 115 -4.43 4.56 25.26
CA PHE A 115 -3.54 4.02 26.29
C PHE A 115 -3.41 2.50 26.17
N ALA A 116 -4.50 1.79 25.86
CA ALA A 116 -4.46 0.36 25.57
C ALA A 116 -3.56 0.06 24.34
N ALA A 117 -3.68 0.83 23.27
CA ALA A 117 -2.87 0.66 22.07
C ALA A 117 -1.40 1.05 22.26
N GLN A 118 -1.10 2.06 23.10
CA GLN A 118 0.26 2.50 23.42
C GLN A 118 0.99 1.51 24.33
N SER A 119 0.30 0.96 25.33
CA SER A 119 0.87 -0.02 26.27
C SER A 119 1.04 -1.43 25.67
N SER A 120 0.40 -1.72 24.54
CA SER A 120 0.56 -3.02 23.86
C SER A 120 1.94 -3.11 23.21
N HIS A 121 2.72 -4.16 23.49
CA HIS A 121 4.03 -4.40 22.86
C HIS A 121 4.34 -5.90 22.81
N GLU A 122 5.33 -6.28 22.01
CA GLU A 122 5.62 -7.69 21.65
C GLU A 122 5.89 -8.61 22.85
N LEU A 123 6.45 -8.08 23.94
CA LEU A 123 6.77 -8.85 25.15
C LEU A 123 5.55 -9.11 26.06
N VAL A 124 4.38 -8.55 25.77
CA VAL A 124 3.16 -8.81 26.54
C VAL A 124 2.54 -10.14 26.11
N PRO A 125 2.18 -11.04 27.05
CA PRO A 125 1.55 -12.30 26.71
C PRO A 125 0.25 -12.07 25.94
N PRO A 126 0.02 -12.83 24.85
CA PRO A 126 -1.12 -12.62 23.97
C PRO A 126 -2.47 -12.81 24.66
N ASP A 127 -2.56 -13.71 25.65
CA ASP A 127 -3.79 -14.02 26.39
C ASP A 127 -4.40 -12.80 27.07
N VAL A 128 -3.55 -11.92 27.63
CA VAL A 128 -3.98 -10.71 28.33
C VAL A 128 -4.54 -9.69 27.34
N ILE A 129 -3.86 -9.52 26.20
CA ILE A 129 -4.30 -8.60 25.14
C ILE A 129 -5.53 -9.15 24.40
N GLU A 130 -5.66 -10.47 24.24
CA GLU A 130 -6.85 -11.09 23.68
C GLU A 130 -8.08 -10.73 24.51
N GLY A 131 -7.97 -10.77 25.84
CA GLY A 131 -9.02 -10.28 26.74
C GLY A 131 -9.41 -8.82 26.45
N VAL A 132 -8.43 -7.94 26.25
CA VAL A 132 -8.67 -6.54 25.86
C VAL A 132 -9.37 -6.45 24.50
N LEU A 133 -8.90 -7.17 23.48
CA LEU A 133 -9.50 -7.18 22.14
C LEU A 133 -10.94 -7.68 22.14
N ARG A 134 -11.23 -8.70 22.95
CA ARG A 134 -12.57 -9.26 23.11
C ARG A 134 -13.51 -8.26 23.79
N THR A 135 -13.05 -7.56 24.83
CA THR A 135 -13.85 -6.49 25.47
C THR A 135 -14.15 -5.34 24.51
N ILE A 136 -13.17 -4.91 23.70
CA ILE A 136 -13.38 -3.86 22.68
C ILE A 136 -14.40 -4.33 21.64
N SER A 137 -14.27 -5.57 21.16
CA SER A 137 -15.16 -6.10 20.12
C SER A 137 -16.59 -6.23 20.63
N ASN A 138 -16.78 -6.79 21.82
CA ASN A 138 -18.10 -6.98 22.43
C ASN A 138 -18.79 -5.66 22.80
N ASN A 139 -18.03 -4.65 23.23
CA ASN A 139 -18.60 -3.39 23.70
C ASN A 139 -18.74 -2.33 22.61
N PHE A 140 -17.80 -2.23 21.66
CA PHE A 140 -17.76 -1.17 20.64
C PHE A 140 -18.24 -1.63 19.27
N ILE A 141 -17.86 -2.84 18.85
CA ILE A 141 -18.08 -3.34 17.49
C ILE A 141 -19.35 -4.18 17.46
N THR A 142 -20.46 -3.55 17.84
CA THR A 142 -21.80 -4.15 17.77
C THR A 142 -22.73 -3.27 16.97
N ASP A 143 -23.71 -3.88 16.31
CA ASP A 143 -24.68 -3.16 15.49
C ASP A 143 -25.60 -2.21 16.30
N ARG A 144 -25.57 -2.32 17.63
CA ARG A 144 -26.29 -1.41 18.55
C ARG A 144 -25.64 -0.04 18.64
N ASN A 145 -24.34 0.06 18.38
CA ASN A 145 -23.59 1.28 18.52
C ASN A 145 -23.62 2.12 17.24
N ALA A 146 -23.39 3.42 17.40
CA ALA A 146 -23.21 4.31 16.25
C ALA A 146 -21.99 3.89 15.43
N GLY A 147 -22.06 4.06 14.10
CA GLY A 147 -20.96 3.71 13.19
C GLY A 147 -19.64 4.44 13.50
N GLU A 148 -19.69 5.59 14.18
CA GLU A 148 -18.51 6.32 14.64
C GLU A 148 -17.78 5.58 15.77
N VAL A 149 -18.53 5.11 16.77
CA VAL A 149 -18.01 4.32 17.89
C VAL A 149 -17.43 3.00 17.38
N MET A 150 -18.11 2.33 16.44
CA MET A 150 -17.61 1.12 15.81
C MET A 150 -16.30 1.36 15.05
N ALA A 151 -16.18 2.50 14.35
CA ALA A 151 -14.97 2.85 13.61
C ALA A 151 -13.79 3.13 14.56
N VAL A 152 -14.02 3.87 15.64
CA VAL A 152 -13.05 4.11 16.72
C VAL A 152 -12.56 2.78 17.32
N GLY A 153 -13.48 1.87 17.66
CA GLY A 153 -13.16 0.54 18.19
C GLY A 153 -12.31 -0.28 17.21
N MET A 154 -12.67 -0.31 15.93
CA MET A 154 -11.89 -1.03 14.92
C MET A 154 -10.52 -0.41 14.65
N ASN A 155 -10.40 0.91 14.68
CA ASN A 155 -9.10 1.58 14.57
C ASN A 155 -8.20 1.23 15.76
N ALA A 156 -8.74 1.24 16.98
CA ALA A 156 -8.01 0.85 18.19
C ALA A 156 -7.52 -0.61 18.10
N VAL A 157 -8.39 -1.55 17.71
CA VAL A 157 -8.02 -2.96 17.48
C VAL A 157 -6.88 -3.07 16.46
N LYS A 158 -6.95 -2.33 15.36
CA LYS A 158 -5.89 -2.32 14.32
C LYS A 158 -4.56 -1.82 14.87
N GLU A 159 -4.56 -0.78 15.71
CA GLU A 159 -3.32 -0.26 16.31
C GLU A 159 -2.75 -1.19 17.40
N ILE A 160 -3.61 -1.86 18.19
CA ILE A 160 -3.17 -2.91 19.13
C ILE A 160 -2.53 -4.07 18.36
N CYS A 161 -3.20 -4.56 17.31
CA CYS A 161 -2.70 -5.66 16.46
C CYS A 161 -1.42 -5.29 15.69
N ALA A 162 -1.18 -4.01 15.43
CA ALA A 162 0.05 -3.57 14.78
C ALA A 162 1.28 -3.80 15.65
N ARG A 163 1.11 -3.77 16.98
CA ARG A 163 2.16 -4.04 17.96
C ARG A 163 2.17 -5.48 18.42
N CYS A 164 0.98 -6.04 18.68
CA CYS A 164 0.78 -7.40 19.16
C CYS A 164 -0.08 -8.18 18.14
N PRO A 165 0.51 -8.70 17.05
CA PRO A 165 -0.26 -9.46 16.05
C PRO A 165 -0.73 -10.81 16.55
N LEU A 166 -0.09 -11.37 17.58
CA LEU A 166 -0.38 -12.71 18.11
C LEU A 166 -1.63 -12.77 18.98
N ALA A 167 -2.08 -11.63 19.51
CA ALA A 167 -3.23 -11.56 20.39
C ALA A 167 -4.59 -11.76 19.67
N MET A 168 -4.61 -11.80 18.35
CA MET A 168 -5.83 -11.92 17.56
C MET A 168 -6.10 -13.38 17.19
N SER A 169 -7.25 -13.91 17.60
CA SER A 169 -7.71 -15.23 17.18
C SER A 169 -8.26 -15.22 15.76
N ALA A 170 -8.21 -16.37 15.09
CA ALA A 170 -8.67 -16.54 13.70
C ALA A 170 -10.17 -16.22 13.56
N ASP A 171 -10.96 -16.63 14.53
CA ASP A 171 -12.42 -16.42 14.55
C ASP A 171 -12.76 -14.94 14.69
N LEU A 172 -12.14 -14.26 15.68
CA LEU A 172 -12.35 -12.83 15.90
C LEU A 172 -11.90 -12.01 14.68
N LEU A 173 -10.76 -12.34 14.08
CA LEU A 173 -10.32 -11.67 12.85
C LEU A 173 -11.31 -11.91 11.70
N GLY A 174 -11.80 -13.13 11.55
CA GLY A 174 -12.82 -13.51 10.58
C GLY A 174 -14.04 -12.60 10.66
N ASP A 175 -14.58 -12.44 11.88
CA ASP A 175 -15.76 -11.61 12.16
C ASP A 175 -15.50 -10.12 11.90
N LEU A 176 -14.38 -9.58 12.39
CA LEU A 176 -14.04 -8.17 12.18
C LEU A 176 -13.84 -7.83 10.69
N VAL A 177 -13.31 -8.76 9.90
CA VAL A 177 -13.11 -8.58 8.46
C VAL A 177 -14.44 -8.55 7.68
N GLN A 178 -15.53 -9.13 8.20
CA GLN A 178 -16.84 -9.08 7.54
C GLN A 178 -17.35 -7.65 7.37
N TYR A 179 -16.96 -6.72 8.27
CA TYR A 179 -17.31 -5.30 8.18
C TYR A 179 -16.69 -4.57 6.97
N LYS A 180 -15.90 -5.23 6.11
CA LYS A 180 -15.36 -4.67 4.84
C LYS A 180 -16.42 -4.21 3.82
N SER A 181 -17.68 -4.60 4.01
CA SER A 181 -18.85 -4.22 3.21
C SER A 181 -19.92 -3.48 4.02
N HIS A 182 -19.59 -3.01 5.23
CA HIS A 182 -20.53 -2.28 6.09
C HIS A 182 -21.04 -0.98 5.43
N LYS A 183 -22.24 -0.53 5.82
CA LYS A 183 -22.88 0.69 5.30
C LYS A 183 -22.02 1.94 5.55
N ASP A 184 -21.48 2.04 6.76
CA ASP A 184 -20.64 3.16 7.17
C ASP A 184 -19.22 3.04 6.63
N LYS A 185 -18.78 4.13 5.99
CA LYS A 185 -17.49 4.17 5.31
C LYS A 185 -16.32 4.18 6.29
N GLY A 186 -16.47 4.76 7.48
CA GLY A 186 -15.44 4.74 8.53
C GLY A 186 -15.13 3.31 8.96
N VAL A 187 -16.17 2.57 9.36
CA VAL A 187 -16.12 1.13 9.69
C VAL A 187 -15.52 0.32 8.53
N MET A 188 -16.03 0.51 7.31
CA MET A 188 -15.53 -0.17 6.10
C MET A 188 -14.04 0.06 5.84
N MET A 189 -13.55 1.28 6.02
CA MET A 189 -12.14 1.63 5.79
C MET A 189 -11.24 1.04 6.88
N SER A 190 -11.72 1.01 8.13
CA SER A 190 -11.00 0.47 9.28
C SER A 190 -10.86 -1.06 9.16
N ALA A 191 -11.94 -1.79 8.84
CA ALA A 191 -11.88 -3.23 8.56
C ALA A 191 -10.91 -3.56 7.42
N ARG A 192 -10.90 -2.75 6.35
CA ARG A 192 -9.95 -2.92 5.25
C ARG A 192 -8.51 -2.61 5.65
N ALA A 193 -8.29 -1.70 6.59
CA ALA A 193 -6.98 -1.41 7.13
C ALA A 193 -6.46 -2.58 7.96
N LEU A 194 -7.29 -3.16 8.84
CA LEU A 194 -6.99 -4.36 9.61
C LEU A 194 -6.66 -5.55 8.69
N LEU A 195 -7.49 -5.81 7.68
CA LEU A 195 -7.23 -6.85 6.69
C LEU A 195 -5.92 -6.60 5.92
N GLN A 196 -5.58 -5.34 5.61
CA GLN A 196 -4.32 -5.01 4.93
C GLN A 196 -3.11 -5.18 5.85
N LEU A 197 -3.28 -5.07 7.17
CA LEU A 197 -2.26 -5.31 8.18
C LEU A 197 -1.96 -6.81 8.30
N TYR A 198 -2.96 -7.65 8.49
CA TYR A 198 -2.76 -9.10 8.56
C TYR A 198 -2.29 -9.72 7.24
N ARG A 199 -2.63 -9.13 6.08
CA ARG A 199 -2.01 -9.51 4.79
C ARG A 199 -0.49 -9.29 4.75
N LYS A 200 0.06 -8.44 5.61
CA LYS A 200 1.50 -8.18 5.69
C LYS A 200 2.16 -8.98 6.81
N LEU A 201 1.50 -9.05 7.97
CA LEU A 201 2.00 -9.75 9.15
C LEU A 201 1.79 -11.26 8.98
N ASN A 202 0.57 -11.75 9.15
CA ASN A 202 0.28 -13.19 9.09
C ASN A 202 -0.85 -13.47 8.09
N PRO A 203 -0.55 -13.70 6.80
CA PRO A 203 -1.57 -13.93 5.79
C PRO A 203 -2.33 -15.25 5.98
N ASP A 204 -1.77 -16.20 6.73
CA ASP A 204 -2.39 -17.51 6.97
C ASP A 204 -3.56 -17.48 7.94
N LEU A 205 -3.58 -16.50 8.84
CA LEU A 205 -4.71 -16.25 9.74
C LEU A 205 -5.97 -15.77 8.98
N LEU A 206 -5.82 -15.24 7.75
CA LEU A 206 -6.95 -14.83 6.93
C LEU A 206 -7.55 -15.99 6.14
N ASN A 207 -8.88 -15.95 6.02
CA ASN A 207 -9.63 -16.76 5.07
C ASN A 207 -9.10 -16.61 3.63
N ARG A 208 -9.15 -17.70 2.84
CA ARG A 208 -8.68 -17.74 1.44
C ARG A 208 -9.25 -16.62 0.56
N LYS A 209 -10.50 -16.21 0.79
CA LYS A 209 -11.18 -15.11 0.08
C LYS A 209 -10.50 -13.76 0.31
N ASP A 210 -9.90 -13.59 1.49
CA ASP A 210 -9.37 -12.32 1.98
C ASP A 210 -7.85 -12.21 1.90
N LYS A 211 -7.12 -13.29 1.60
CA LYS A 211 -5.66 -13.23 1.32
C LYS A 211 -5.32 -12.34 0.11
N GLY A 212 -6.23 -12.22 -0.86
CA GLY A 212 -5.98 -11.45 -2.08
C GLY A 212 -5.06 -12.21 -3.05
N ARG A 213 -4.43 -11.50 -4.00
CA ARG A 213 -3.47 -12.12 -4.91
C ARG A 213 -2.13 -12.28 -4.19
N PRO A 214 -1.54 -13.49 -4.13
CA PRO A 214 -0.27 -13.71 -3.46
C PRO A 214 0.80 -12.82 -4.08
N THR A 215 1.43 -12.03 -3.24
CA THR A 215 2.61 -11.24 -3.55
C THR A 215 3.81 -12.01 -3.00
N GLU A 216 4.96 -11.97 -3.67
CA GLU A 216 6.18 -12.67 -3.20
C GLU A 216 6.54 -12.29 -1.76
N ALA A 217 6.40 -11.00 -1.41
CA ALA A 217 6.59 -10.52 -0.05
C ALA A 217 5.62 -11.12 0.98
N MET A 218 4.43 -11.57 0.58
CA MET A 218 3.48 -12.27 1.48
C MET A 218 3.85 -13.74 1.65
N ALA A 219 4.50 -14.34 0.65
CA ALA A 219 4.91 -15.74 0.69
C ALA A 219 6.19 -15.96 1.50
N GLU A 220 6.91 -14.89 1.81
CA GLU A 220 8.13 -14.86 2.63
C GLU A 220 7.88 -14.42 4.06
N THR A 221 6.67 -13.98 4.40
CA THR A 221 6.39 -13.64 5.79
C THR A 221 6.20 -14.91 6.59
N GLU A 222 7.08 -15.12 7.55
CA GLU A 222 6.93 -16.15 8.58
C GLU A 222 6.09 -15.61 9.74
N PRO A 223 5.22 -16.43 10.35
CA PRO A 223 4.45 -16.02 11.50
C PRO A 223 5.39 -15.75 12.69
N LEU A 224 5.21 -14.61 13.35
CA LEU A 224 5.94 -14.31 14.59
C LEU A 224 5.55 -15.34 15.66
N VAL A 225 6.50 -15.71 16.50
CA VAL A 225 6.27 -16.48 17.72
C VAL A 225 6.45 -15.54 18.90
N TYR A 226 5.70 -15.74 19.98
CA TYR A 226 5.81 -14.90 21.17
C TYR A 226 7.22 -14.97 21.74
N GLY A 227 7.84 -13.80 21.96
CA GLY A 227 9.24 -13.68 22.40
C GLY A 227 10.29 -14.02 21.33
N GLY A 228 9.88 -14.34 20.10
CA GLY A 228 10.80 -14.63 18.99
C GLY A 228 11.32 -13.35 18.35
N GLN A 229 12.63 -13.14 18.36
CA GLN A 229 13.23 -12.01 17.66
C GLN A 229 13.34 -12.31 16.16
N VAL A 230 12.80 -11.43 15.32
CA VAL A 230 12.95 -11.50 13.85
C VAL A 230 14.30 -10.89 13.45
N ALA A 231 15.39 -11.51 13.87
CA ALA A 231 16.73 -11.19 13.39
C ALA A 231 16.96 -11.93 12.07
N LYS A 232 17.30 -11.20 11.00
CA LYS A 232 17.64 -11.79 9.70
C LYS A 232 19.15 -11.76 9.53
N ASP A 233 19.74 -12.91 9.27
CA ASP A 233 21.19 -13.04 8.98
C ASP A 233 21.58 -12.48 7.61
N PHE A 234 20.59 -12.13 6.78
CA PHE A 234 20.77 -11.66 5.41
C PHE A 234 20.03 -10.35 5.15
N ILE A 235 20.54 -9.58 4.20
CA ILE A 235 19.88 -8.37 3.71
C ILE A 235 18.70 -8.80 2.82
N PRO A 236 17.44 -8.47 3.14
CA PRO A 236 16.30 -8.89 2.34
C PRO A 236 16.45 -8.43 0.88
N GLY A 237 16.30 -9.33 -0.09
CA GLY A 237 16.45 -9.00 -1.52
C GLY A 237 17.89 -9.01 -2.05
N ALA A 238 18.89 -9.44 -1.25
CA ALA A 238 20.23 -9.72 -1.72
C ALA A 238 20.32 -10.92 -2.69
N GLU A 239 19.26 -11.77 -2.73
CA GLU A 239 19.09 -12.94 -3.60
C GLU A 239 19.35 -12.70 -5.11
N ILE A 240 19.19 -11.46 -5.56
CA ILE A 240 19.31 -11.07 -6.97
C ILE A 240 20.77 -10.89 -7.38
N LEU A 241 21.61 -10.47 -6.44
CA LEU A 241 22.99 -10.14 -6.74
C LEU A 241 23.75 -11.42 -7.11
N PRO A 242 24.74 -11.32 -8.01
CA PRO A 242 25.65 -12.43 -8.27
C PRO A 242 26.46 -12.76 -7.01
N GLU A 243 26.77 -14.05 -6.81
CA GLU A 243 27.52 -14.55 -5.65
C GLU A 243 28.96 -14.03 -5.63
N GLU A 244 29.59 -13.93 -6.80
CA GLU A 244 30.90 -13.33 -6.98
C GLU A 244 30.79 -11.89 -7.49
N ALA A 245 31.65 -11.01 -6.98
CA ALA A 245 31.79 -9.67 -7.52
C ALA A 245 32.55 -9.78 -8.84
N GLU A 246 31.85 -9.58 -9.96
CA GLU A 246 32.57 -9.31 -11.22
C GLU A 246 33.50 -8.11 -10.96
N PRO A 247 34.82 -8.23 -11.20
CA PRO A 247 35.71 -7.10 -11.08
C PRO A 247 35.18 -6.04 -12.03
N LYS A 248 34.75 -4.91 -11.47
CA LYS A 248 34.37 -3.76 -12.27
C LYS A 248 35.66 -3.29 -12.95
N GLU A 249 35.91 -3.76 -14.16
CA GLU A 249 36.69 -3.00 -15.12
C GLU A 249 36.11 -1.59 -15.09
N GLU A 250 36.94 -0.61 -14.76
CA GLU A 250 36.60 0.80 -14.82
C GLU A 250 36.24 1.12 -16.27
N LYS A 251 35.00 0.85 -16.67
CA LYS A 251 34.42 1.44 -17.85
C LYS A 251 34.24 2.90 -17.52
N GLU A 252 35.29 3.65 -17.83
CA GLU A 252 35.23 5.08 -18.09
C GLU A 252 33.90 5.38 -18.77
N LYS A 253 33.21 6.39 -18.24
CA LYS A 253 32.04 6.99 -18.89
C LYS A 253 32.49 7.65 -20.20
N ASN A 254 32.74 6.85 -21.23
CA ASN A 254 32.83 7.34 -22.60
C ASN A 254 31.42 7.51 -23.13
N ASP A 255 31.00 8.76 -22.99
CA ASP A 255 30.15 9.51 -23.90
C ASP A 255 30.35 9.05 -25.36
N TRP A 256 29.58 8.06 -25.80
CA TRP A 256 29.42 7.73 -27.21
C TRP A 256 28.22 8.50 -27.78
N GLU A 257 28.42 9.80 -27.89
CA GLU A 257 27.76 10.67 -28.85
C GLU A 257 28.54 10.59 -30.16
N SER A 258 28.13 9.72 -31.08
CA SER A 258 28.27 9.87 -32.55
C SER A 258 28.00 8.53 -33.22
N CYS A 259 26.91 8.46 -33.99
CA CYS A 259 26.84 7.76 -35.27
C CYS A 259 25.63 8.32 -36.01
N SER A 260 25.86 9.38 -36.78
CA SER A 260 25.05 9.70 -37.94
C SER A 260 25.59 8.96 -39.16
N ASP A 261 24.66 8.30 -39.84
CA ASP A 261 24.52 8.15 -41.29
C ASP A 261 25.12 6.95 -42.04
N GLU A 262 24.19 6.36 -42.80
CA GLU A 262 24.25 5.48 -43.98
C GLU A 262 25.08 4.18 -43.98
N SER A 263 24.35 3.05 -43.96
CA SER A 263 24.49 2.03 -45.00
C SER A 263 23.23 1.16 -45.08
N ASP A 264 22.65 1.14 -46.27
CA ASP A 264 21.45 0.41 -46.70
C ASP A 264 21.88 -0.99 -47.16
N GLU A 265 21.39 -2.08 -46.54
CA GLU A 265 21.40 -3.42 -47.15
C GLU A 265 20.50 -4.44 -46.40
N GLU A 266 19.41 -4.80 -47.09
CA GLU A 266 18.62 -6.05 -47.08
C GLU A 266 18.10 -6.64 -45.74
N GLY A 267 16.88 -6.27 -45.37
CA GLY A 267 16.11 -6.88 -44.29
C GLY A 267 15.37 -8.16 -44.70
N GLU A 268 15.88 -9.31 -44.25
CA GLU A 268 15.18 -10.60 -44.22
C GLU A 268 14.04 -10.55 -43.17
N TRP A 269 12.81 -10.77 -43.62
CA TRP A 269 11.61 -10.64 -42.78
C TRP A 269 11.46 -11.84 -41.84
N ILE A 270 11.93 -11.68 -40.60
CA ILE A 270 11.61 -12.61 -39.50
C ILE A 270 10.17 -12.37 -39.04
N ASP A 271 9.34 -13.40 -39.15
CA ASP A 271 7.92 -13.37 -38.80
C ASP A 271 7.76 -13.32 -37.27
N VAL A 272 7.62 -12.11 -36.72
CA VAL A 272 7.39 -11.87 -35.29
C VAL A 272 5.96 -12.26 -34.97
N HIS A 273 5.78 -13.50 -34.52
CA HIS A 273 4.50 -14.06 -34.11
C HIS A 273 3.83 -13.18 -33.04
N HIS A 274 2.81 -12.42 -33.44
CA HIS A 274 1.96 -11.66 -32.56
C HIS A 274 1.07 -12.61 -31.74
N SER A 275 1.54 -13.04 -30.57
CA SER A 275 0.68 -13.69 -29.58
C SER A 275 0.19 -12.70 -28.52
N SER A 276 -1.12 -12.74 -28.35
CA SER A 276 -1.91 -11.97 -27.41
C SER A 276 -1.77 -12.55 -26.00
N ASP A 277 -1.46 -11.67 -25.04
CA ASP A 277 -1.86 -11.80 -23.64
C ASP A 277 -1.31 -12.99 -22.82
N GLU A 278 0.01 -13.18 -22.82
CA GLU A 278 0.73 -13.51 -21.59
C GLU A 278 2.05 -12.74 -21.64
N GLU A 279 2.27 -11.82 -20.68
CA GLU A 279 3.62 -11.32 -20.41
C GLU A 279 4.39 -12.57 -19.99
N ALA A 280 5.20 -13.12 -20.90
CA ALA A 280 6.24 -14.07 -20.59
C ALA A 280 6.93 -13.54 -19.34
N LYS A 281 6.74 -14.24 -18.22
CA LYS A 281 7.69 -14.14 -17.14
C LYS A 281 8.99 -14.55 -17.83
N GLU A 282 9.95 -13.64 -17.95
CA GLU A 282 11.32 -14.09 -18.13
C GLU A 282 11.51 -15.17 -17.07
N ASP A 283 11.78 -16.39 -17.53
CA ASP A 283 11.94 -17.58 -16.70
C ASP A 283 13.13 -17.34 -15.79
N GLU A 284 12.95 -16.57 -14.72
CA GLU A 284 13.81 -16.72 -13.56
C GLU A 284 13.66 -18.17 -13.14
N PRO A 285 14.78 -18.92 -13.02
CA PRO A 285 14.71 -20.29 -12.57
C PRO A 285 13.87 -20.32 -11.29
N GLN A 286 12.97 -21.30 -11.20
CA GLN A 286 12.19 -21.55 -9.98
C GLN A 286 13.13 -22.11 -8.89
N ILE A 287 14.12 -21.30 -8.51
CA ILE A 287 15.00 -21.49 -7.38
C ILE A 287 14.09 -21.62 -6.17
N SER A 288 14.25 -22.71 -5.42
CA SER A 288 13.45 -22.99 -4.23
C SER A 288 13.61 -21.84 -3.22
N LYS A 289 12.61 -21.62 -2.36
CA LYS A 289 12.69 -20.54 -1.35
C LYS A 289 13.96 -20.66 -0.50
N GLU A 290 14.35 -21.89 -0.19
CA GLU A 290 15.53 -22.19 0.63
C GLU A 290 16.84 -21.83 -0.08
N GLU A 291 16.95 -22.10 -1.38
CA GLU A 291 18.10 -21.69 -2.18
C GLU A 291 18.23 -20.17 -2.27
N ARG A 292 17.11 -19.44 -2.39
CA ARG A 292 17.11 -17.97 -2.38
C ARG A 292 17.62 -17.39 -1.05
N LEU A 293 17.22 -18.01 0.06
CA LEU A 293 17.68 -17.63 1.40
C LEU A 293 19.19 -17.90 1.56
N LYS A 294 19.66 -19.08 1.15
CA LYS A 294 21.08 -19.43 1.17
C LYS A 294 21.90 -18.47 0.33
N LYS A 295 21.45 -18.15 -0.89
CA LYS A 295 22.11 -17.18 -1.77
C LYS A 295 22.15 -15.77 -1.14
N ALA A 296 21.07 -15.34 -0.50
CA ALA A 296 21.06 -14.05 0.19
C ALA A 296 22.04 -14.03 1.39
N GLN A 297 22.14 -15.15 2.14
CA GLN A 297 23.09 -15.31 3.24
C GLN A 297 24.54 -15.32 2.76
N THR A 298 24.87 -16.07 1.69
CA THR A 298 26.23 -16.11 1.13
C THR A 298 26.66 -14.74 0.61
N VAL A 299 25.80 -14.05 -0.15
CA VAL A 299 26.09 -12.69 -0.64
C VAL A 299 26.29 -11.70 0.51
N SER A 300 25.45 -11.76 1.55
CA SER A 300 25.52 -10.81 2.68
C SER A 300 26.73 -11.07 3.58
N SER A 301 27.16 -12.32 3.73
CA SER A 301 28.29 -12.70 4.58
C SER A 301 29.63 -12.55 3.89
N ASN A 302 29.72 -12.89 2.60
CA ASN A 302 30.99 -12.95 1.88
C ASN A 302 31.40 -11.62 1.23
N ARG A 303 30.46 -10.70 0.96
CA ARG A 303 30.70 -9.53 0.11
C ARG A 303 30.29 -8.20 0.73
N ILE A 304 31.14 -7.20 0.57
CA ILE A 304 30.80 -5.79 0.85
C ILE A 304 30.02 -5.21 -0.34
N LEU A 305 28.80 -4.79 -0.08
CA LEU A 305 27.88 -4.27 -1.09
C LEU A 305 28.16 -2.80 -1.44
N THR A 306 28.15 -2.50 -2.74
CA THR A 306 28.29 -1.13 -3.25
C THR A 306 26.97 -0.35 -3.19
N ALA A 307 27.02 0.98 -3.25
CA ALA A 307 25.82 1.83 -3.21
C ALA A 307 24.83 1.53 -4.37
N GLU A 308 25.35 1.15 -5.55
CA GLU A 308 24.53 0.78 -6.71
C GLU A 308 23.74 -0.51 -6.45
N GLU A 309 24.35 -1.47 -5.77
CA GLU A 309 23.74 -2.76 -5.42
C GLU A 309 22.67 -2.58 -4.34
N PHE A 310 22.91 -1.71 -3.36
CA PHE A 310 21.87 -1.31 -2.41
C PHE A 310 20.67 -0.63 -3.11
N GLU A 311 20.88 0.11 -4.19
CA GLU A 311 19.77 0.62 -4.97
C GLU A 311 19.03 -0.49 -5.73
N GLN A 312 19.74 -1.50 -6.25
CA GLN A 312 19.14 -2.64 -6.93
C GLN A 312 18.28 -3.46 -5.96
N ILE A 313 18.80 -3.77 -4.77
CA ILE A 313 18.06 -4.44 -3.69
C ILE A 313 16.78 -3.64 -3.35
N GLN A 314 16.89 -2.33 -3.15
CA GLN A 314 15.73 -1.48 -2.87
C GLN A 314 14.71 -1.47 -4.02
N LYS A 315 15.17 -1.46 -5.27
CA LYS A 315 14.30 -1.54 -6.45
C LYS A 315 13.54 -2.86 -6.46
N ARG A 316 14.18 -3.98 -6.19
CA ARG A 316 13.49 -5.27 -6.11
C ARG A 316 12.52 -5.33 -4.97
N GLN A 317 12.90 -4.94 -3.75
CA GLN A 317 11.98 -4.94 -2.61
C GLN A 317 10.70 -4.12 -2.95
N ALA A 318 10.86 -2.95 -3.57
CA ALA A 318 9.74 -2.13 -3.99
C ALA A 318 8.90 -2.78 -5.11
N LEU A 319 9.52 -3.49 -6.05
CA LEU A 319 8.80 -4.27 -7.07
C LEU A 319 8.06 -5.46 -6.45
N LYS A 320 8.71 -6.18 -5.54
CA LYS A 320 8.17 -7.31 -4.79
C LYS A 320 6.88 -6.94 -4.08
N GLU A 321 6.79 -5.78 -3.45
CA GLU A 321 5.55 -5.30 -2.80
C GLU A 321 4.42 -4.95 -3.78
N VAL A 322 4.75 -4.59 -5.02
CA VAL A 322 3.82 -4.11 -6.05
C VAL A 322 3.35 -5.25 -6.95
N GLU A 323 4.19 -6.24 -7.18
CA GLU A 323 3.89 -7.41 -7.99
C GLU A 323 2.81 -8.28 -7.33
N GLY A 324 1.87 -8.78 -8.14
CA GLY A 324 0.61 -9.38 -7.65
C GLY A 324 -0.54 -8.38 -7.41
N ARG A 325 -0.30 -7.08 -7.19
CA ARG A 325 -1.40 -6.11 -7.01
C ARG A 325 -1.98 -5.66 -8.37
N HIS A 326 -2.93 -6.38 -8.96
CA HIS A 326 -3.69 -5.91 -10.13
C HIS A 326 -5.06 -5.32 -9.76
N GLY A 327 -5.48 -4.30 -10.52
CA GLY A 327 -6.79 -3.68 -10.36
C GLY A 327 -6.82 -2.47 -9.42
N LYS A 328 -7.72 -1.55 -9.76
CA LYS A 328 -8.08 -0.26 -9.14
C LYS A 328 -6.99 0.83 -9.05
N ARG A 329 -7.38 2.01 -9.56
CA ARG A 329 -6.73 3.29 -9.29
C ARG A 329 -6.66 3.46 -7.77
N LYS A 330 -5.46 3.37 -7.21
CA LYS A 330 -5.21 4.00 -5.92
C LYS A 330 -5.22 5.50 -6.21
N ARG A 331 -6.28 6.19 -5.77
CA ARG A 331 -6.22 7.66 -5.69
C ARG A 331 -5.07 7.97 -4.74
N GLU A 332 -4.18 8.86 -5.14
CA GLU A 332 -3.06 9.31 -4.32
C GLU A 332 -3.55 9.49 -2.88
N GLY A 333 -2.93 8.72 -1.98
CA GLY A 333 -3.24 8.78 -0.57
C GLY A 333 -2.82 10.16 -0.08
N GLY A 334 -3.69 10.81 0.69
CA GLY A 334 -3.24 11.94 1.50
C GLY A 334 -2.04 11.51 2.31
N GLN A 335 -1.19 12.47 2.65
CA GLN A 335 -0.05 12.29 3.53
C GLN A 335 -0.52 11.45 4.73
N GLU A 336 0.02 10.23 4.86
CA GLU A 336 -0.03 9.50 6.13
C GLU A 336 0.71 10.46 7.08
N GLU A 337 -0.01 11.09 8.02
CA GLU A 337 0.60 12.02 8.97
C GLU A 337 1.73 11.29 9.69
N GLU A 338 2.87 11.95 9.70
CA GLU A 338 4.09 11.49 10.34
C GLU A 338 3.86 11.54 11.85
N GLY A 339 3.43 10.41 12.41
CA GLY A 339 3.50 10.20 13.85
C GLY A 339 4.93 9.83 14.20
N GLY A 340 5.61 10.65 15.02
CA GLY A 340 6.69 10.14 15.87
C GLY A 340 6.20 8.89 16.61
N GLY A 341 7.10 8.03 17.09
CA GLY A 341 6.77 6.66 17.55
C GLY A 341 5.58 6.50 18.53
N LEU A 342 5.12 7.58 19.16
CA LEU A 342 3.90 7.65 19.96
C LEU A 342 2.63 7.79 19.12
N LEU A 343 1.64 6.94 19.43
CA LEU A 343 0.29 7.06 18.85
C LEU A 343 -0.34 8.39 19.24
N THR A 344 -0.96 9.04 18.26
CA THR A 344 -1.77 10.25 18.45
C THR A 344 -3.25 9.89 18.54
N LEU A 345 -4.03 10.69 19.27
CA LEU A 345 -5.50 10.53 19.34
C LEU A 345 -6.17 10.55 17.97
N SER A 346 -5.66 11.37 17.04
CA SER A 346 -6.15 11.44 15.66
C SER A 346 -6.07 10.11 14.93
N THR A 347 -5.14 9.22 15.29
CA THR A 347 -5.03 7.88 14.69
C THR A 347 -6.24 7.00 15.02
N ILE A 348 -6.81 7.17 16.22
CA ILE A 348 -7.97 6.41 16.69
C ILE A 348 -9.29 7.09 16.27
N GLU A 349 -9.35 8.42 16.42
CA GLU A 349 -10.54 9.24 16.14
C GLU A 349 -10.79 9.48 14.64
N ASN A 350 -9.88 9.04 13.76
CA ASN A 350 -10.04 9.16 12.31
C ASN A 350 -11.17 8.26 11.77
N VAL A 351 -12.42 8.67 12.04
CA VAL A 351 -13.67 8.04 11.62
C VAL A 351 -14.04 8.45 10.19
N HIS A 352 -13.52 9.59 9.72
CA HIS A 352 -13.93 10.15 8.45
C HIS A 352 -13.24 9.51 7.23
N LYS A 353 -14.01 9.36 6.16
CA LYS A 353 -13.46 9.10 4.82
C LYS A 353 -12.74 10.36 4.35
N LYS A 354 -11.39 10.34 4.34
CA LYS A 354 -10.49 11.36 3.74
C LYS A 354 -11.07 12.79 3.75
N ARG A 355 -10.59 13.65 4.64
CA ARG A 355 -10.92 15.08 4.64
C ARG A 355 -10.89 15.62 3.19
N ALA A 356 -11.95 16.35 2.81
CA ALA A 356 -12.02 16.92 1.48
C ALA A 356 -10.78 17.79 1.26
N HIS A 357 -10.00 17.46 0.24
CA HIS A 357 -8.83 18.22 -0.19
C HIS A 357 -9.15 19.72 -0.25
N ASP A 358 -8.29 20.55 0.33
CA ASP A 358 -8.41 22.01 0.23
C ASP A 358 -8.54 22.42 -1.23
N LYS A 359 -9.24 23.53 -1.49
CA LYS A 359 -9.50 24.02 -2.84
C LYS A 359 -8.21 24.09 -3.67
N GLU A 360 -7.11 24.49 -3.05
CA GLU A 360 -5.77 24.56 -3.64
C GLU A 360 -5.23 23.19 -4.05
N SER A 361 -5.30 22.17 -3.18
CA SER A 361 -4.85 20.81 -3.52
C SER A 361 -5.74 20.12 -4.57
N ARG A 362 -7.04 20.47 -4.60
CA ARG A 362 -7.93 20.07 -5.72
C ARG A 362 -7.51 20.75 -7.02
N LEU A 363 -7.23 22.05 -6.97
CA LEU A 363 -6.78 22.81 -8.14
C LEU A 363 -5.42 22.31 -8.63
N SER A 364 -4.46 22.01 -7.74
CA SER A 364 -3.15 21.45 -8.12
C SER A 364 -3.28 20.08 -8.77
N THR A 365 -4.16 19.20 -8.26
CA THR A 365 -4.47 17.91 -8.90
C THR A 365 -5.10 18.11 -10.28
N VAL A 366 -5.99 19.10 -10.42
CA VAL A 366 -6.61 19.46 -11.70
C VAL A 366 -5.59 20.05 -12.67
N MET A 367 -4.66 20.89 -12.20
CA MET A 367 -3.60 21.51 -12.98
C MET A 367 -2.56 20.48 -13.42
N ALA A 368 -2.11 19.59 -12.54
CA ALA A 368 -1.27 18.45 -12.88
C ALA A 368 -1.95 17.52 -13.90
N GLY A 369 -3.26 17.32 -13.79
CA GLY A 369 -4.06 16.61 -14.80
C GLY A 369 -4.26 17.36 -16.12
N ARG A 370 -3.88 18.64 -16.18
CA ARG A 370 -3.93 19.53 -17.35
C ARG A 370 -2.53 19.84 -17.92
N GLU A 371 -1.44 19.40 -17.29
CA GLU A 371 -0.09 19.54 -17.83
C GLU A 371 -0.04 18.91 -19.24
N GLY A 372 0.29 19.73 -20.25
CA GLY A 372 0.28 19.36 -21.66
C GLY A 372 -1.07 19.51 -22.39
N ARG A 373 -2.06 20.21 -21.82
CA ARG A 373 -3.33 20.63 -22.47
C ARG A 373 -3.54 22.13 -22.33
N GLU A 374 -4.05 22.78 -23.38
CA GLU A 374 -4.52 24.16 -23.27
C GLU A 374 -5.67 24.30 -22.25
N LYS A 375 -5.82 25.49 -21.67
CA LYS A 375 -6.62 25.82 -20.47
C LYS A 375 -8.07 25.31 -20.50
N PHE A 376 -8.62 24.98 -21.69
CA PHE A 376 -9.93 24.38 -21.90
C PHE A 376 -9.98 23.39 -23.11
N GLY A 377 -8.84 22.88 -23.57
CA GLY A 377 -8.72 22.04 -24.77
C GLY A 377 -8.68 20.53 -24.49
N LYS A 378 -9.14 19.73 -25.46
CA LYS A 378 -8.76 18.30 -25.55
C LYS A 378 -7.43 18.22 -26.29
N ASN A 379 -6.55 17.28 -25.91
CA ASN A 379 -5.38 17.00 -26.75
C ASN A 379 -5.86 16.55 -28.13
N HIS A 380 -5.56 17.37 -29.13
CA HIS A 380 -5.69 16.99 -30.52
C HIS A 380 -4.46 16.15 -30.86
N GLU A 381 -4.67 14.86 -31.13
CA GLU A 381 -3.63 13.89 -31.51
C GLU A 381 -2.97 14.17 -32.88
N LYS A 382 -3.32 15.26 -33.55
CA LYS A 382 -2.82 15.55 -34.90
C LYS A 382 -1.56 16.40 -34.78
N MET A 383 -0.44 15.88 -35.29
CA MET A 383 0.87 16.53 -35.29
C MET A 383 0.89 17.92 -35.96
N ASN A 384 -0.01 18.19 -36.91
CA ASN A 384 -0.04 19.44 -37.66
C ASN A 384 -1.10 20.42 -37.14
N PRO A 385 -0.70 21.62 -36.66
CA PRO A 385 -1.61 22.66 -36.16
C PRO A 385 -2.67 23.14 -37.18
N HIS A 386 -2.37 23.06 -38.48
CA HIS A 386 -3.25 23.53 -39.56
C HIS A 386 -4.10 22.43 -40.23
N ALA A 387 -4.12 21.21 -39.69
CA ALA A 387 -4.86 20.11 -40.29
C ALA A 387 -6.39 20.26 -40.12
N SER A 388 -7.12 20.30 -41.24
CA SER A 388 -8.59 20.36 -41.20
C SER A 388 -9.21 19.10 -40.56
N SER A 389 -10.38 19.26 -39.94
CA SER A 389 -11.11 18.15 -39.33
C SER A 389 -11.81 17.29 -40.39
N THR A 390 -11.67 15.96 -40.32
CA THR A 390 -12.35 15.06 -41.24
C THR A 390 -13.86 15.07 -40.98
N ASN A 391 -14.68 14.75 -41.99
CA ASN A 391 -16.13 14.61 -41.80
C ASN A 391 -16.50 13.54 -40.75
N LYS A 392 -15.60 12.60 -40.47
CA LYS A 392 -15.73 11.60 -39.39
C LYS A 392 -15.55 12.21 -38.00
N ASP A 393 -14.60 13.14 -37.86
CA ASP A 393 -14.35 13.91 -36.63
C ASP A 393 -15.47 14.93 -36.37
N LYS A 394 -15.89 15.66 -37.42
CA LYS A 394 -17.02 16.61 -37.36
C LYS A 394 -18.34 15.94 -36.94
N ARG A 395 -18.52 14.64 -37.23
CA ARG A 395 -19.67 13.84 -36.77
C ARG A 395 -19.60 13.48 -35.28
N ARG A 396 -18.40 13.39 -34.69
CA ARG A 396 -18.21 13.09 -33.26
C ARG A 396 -18.46 14.32 -32.37
N ASN A 397 -18.29 15.53 -32.90
CA ASN A 397 -18.45 16.78 -32.16
C ASN A 397 -19.89 17.35 -32.16
N LYS A 398 -20.87 16.74 -32.85
CA LYS A 398 -22.26 17.22 -32.74
C LYS A 398 -22.82 16.82 -31.37
N ALA A 399 -23.56 17.73 -30.74
CA ALA A 399 -24.18 17.48 -29.43
C ALA A 399 -25.03 16.19 -29.46
N PHE A 400 -24.94 15.39 -28.40
CA PHE A 400 -25.57 14.06 -28.35
C PHE A 400 -27.08 14.10 -28.61
N MET A 401 -27.78 15.15 -28.14
CA MET A 401 -29.22 15.37 -28.40
C MET A 401 -29.53 15.51 -29.90
N MET A 402 -28.61 16.10 -30.69
CA MET A 402 -28.73 16.23 -32.15
C MET A 402 -28.34 14.96 -32.92
N ILE A 403 -27.71 13.98 -32.26
CA ILE A 403 -27.32 12.69 -32.89
C ILE A 403 -28.26 11.57 -32.46
N LYS A 404 -28.93 11.67 -31.31
CA LYS A 404 -29.76 10.64 -30.67
C LYS A 404 -30.73 9.97 -31.65
N HIS A 405 -31.46 10.79 -32.42
CA HIS A 405 -32.45 10.34 -33.40
C HIS A 405 -31.82 9.61 -34.62
N LYS A 406 -30.57 9.94 -34.99
CA LYS A 406 -29.83 9.24 -36.07
C LYS A 406 -29.19 7.94 -35.59
N VAL A 407 -28.75 7.88 -34.34
CA VAL A 407 -28.14 6.68 -33.73
C VAL A 407 -29.20 5.62 -33.41
N GLN A 408 -30.40 6.02 -32.97
CA GLN A 408 -31.53 5.10 -32.80
C GLN A 408 -31.94 4.45 -34.13
N ARG A 409 -31.99 5.21 -35.23
CA ARG A 409 -32.27 4.67 -36.58
C ARG A 409 -31.22 3.69 -37.09
N LYS A 410 -29.94 3.84 -36.68
CA LYS A 410 -28.85 2.94 -37.09
C LYS A 410 -28.90 1.55 -36.47
N LYS A 411 -29.66 1.37 -35.38
CA LYS A 411 -29.80 0.09 -34.69
C LYS A 411 -30.98 -0.77 -35.17
N ILE A 412 -31.68 -0.35 -36.24
CA ILE A 412 -32.76 -1.14 -36.83
C ILE A 412 -32.24 -1.85 -38.11
N LYS A 413 -31.97 -3.15 -37.91
CA LYS A 413 -32.04 -4.30 -38.84
C LYS A 413 -31.49 -4.13 -40.27
N ARG A 414 -30.17 -4.15 -40.45
CA ARG A 414 -29.59 -4.69 -41.69
C ARG A 414 -29.69 -6.21 -41.66
N SER A 415 -30.23 -6.82 -42.71
CA SER A 415 -30.27 -8.27 -42.84
C SER A 415 -28.84 -8.84 -42.83
N PHE A 416 -28.68 -10.11 -42.49
CA PHE A 416 -27.36 -10.74 -42.51
C PHE A 416 -26.70 -10.68 -43.90
N ARG A 417 -27.52 -10.81 -44.96
CA ARG A 417 -27.10 -10.67 -46.37
C ARG A 417 -26.56 -9.28 -46.68
N ASP A 418 -27.20 -8.22 -46.19
CA ASP A 418 -26.72 -6.84 -46.37
C ASP A 418 -25.39 -6.58 -45.66
N LYS A 419 -25.16 -7.25 -44.52
CA LYS A 419 -23.88 -7.16 -43.80
C LYS A 419 -22.76 -7.86 -44.57
N GLN A 420 -23.03 -9.03 -45.16
CA GLN A 420 -22.07 -9.75 -46.01
C GLN A 420 -21.70 -8.94 -47.26
N ILE A 421 -22.69 -8.37 -47.96
CA ILE A 421 -22.45 -7.53 -49.15
C ILE A 421 -21.64 -6.28 -48.78
N ALA A 422 -21.99 -5.61 -47.67
CA ALA A 422 -21.23 -4.45 -47.20
C ALA A 422 -19.77 -4.79 -46.84
N LEU A 423 -19.54 -5.96 -46.22
CA LEU A 423 -18.21 -6.44 -45.89
C LEU A 423 -17.41 -6.72 -47.17
N ARG A 424 -17.98 -7.48 -48.13
CA ARG A 424 -17.37 -7.78 -49.43
C ARG A 424 -17.00 -6.51 -50.19
N ASN A 425 -17.91 -5.54 -50.26
CA ASN A 425 -17.65 -4.26 -50.92
C ASN A 425 -16.56 -3.45 -50.21
N SER A 426 -16.49 -3.51 -48.87
CA SER A 426 -15.43 -2.84 -48.12
C SER A 426 -14.04 -3.45 -48.37
N LEU A 427 -13.98 -4.78 -48.51
CA LEU A 427 -12.75 -5.52 -48.78
C LEU A 427 -12.27 -5.25 -50.20
N LEU A 428 -13.17 -5.28 -51.20
CA LEU A 428 -12.84 -4.91 -52.58
C LEU A 428 -12.34 -3.47 -52.69
N LYS A 429 -12.92 -2.54 -51.92
CA LYS A 429 -12.47 -1.14 -51.90
C LYS A 429 -11.09 -0.97 -51.27
N ARG A 430 -10.77 -1.78 -50.25
CA ARG A 430 -9.43 -1.84 -49.64
C ARG A 430 -8.39 -2.45 -50.59
N GLN A 431 -8.78 -3.47 -51.34
CA GLN A 431 -7.92 -4.13 -52.31
C GLN A 431 -7.61 -3.22 -53.50
N LYS A 432 -8.61 -2.45 -53.99
CA LYS A 432 -8.44 -1.40 -55.01
C LYS A 432 -7.66 -0.17 -54.56
N ALA A 433 -7.46 0.02 -53.25
CA ALA A 433 -6.63 1.10 -52.71
C ALA A 433 -5.20 0.64 -52.36
N LYS A 434 -4.92 -0.66 -52.51
CA LYS A 434 -3.59 -1.27 -52.35
C LYS A 434 -2.92 -1.58 -53.70
N ARG A 435 -3.69 -1.69 -54.77
CA ARG A 435 -3.23 -1.40 -56.13
C ARG A 435 -3.32 0.10 -56.34
#